data_AF-A0A5K3F9Z0-F1
#
_entry.id   AF-A0A5K3F9Z0-F1
#
_cell.length_a   1.000
_cell.length_b   1.000
_cell.length_c   1.000
_cell.angle_alpha   90.00
_cell.angle_beta   90.00
_cell.angle_gamma   90.00
#
_symmetry.space_group_name_H-M   'P 1'
#
loop_
_entity.id
_entity.type
_entity.pdbx_description
1 polymer ?
#
loop_
_entity_poly.entity_id
_entity_poly.type
_entity_poly.pdbx_seq_one_letter_code
_entity_poly.pdbx_strand_id
1 'polypeptide(L)'
;APKAVIVTPLSTSSIKVTVVPPDNTTNILRYDVFVLDMSDRALCEIEANKAPLECEIKALDAGRLYTVQVFSWMEKYFFWSESVEGKGWTKPNGKFSLSNK
;
A
#
# COMPACT_ATOMS: atom_id res chain seq x y z
N ALA A 1 13.02 6.91 -1.96
CA ALA A 1 12.04 5.82 -1.93
C ALA A 1 11.58 5.61 -0.49
N PRO A 2 10.38 5.07 -0.26
CA PRO A 2 9.98 4.55 1.05
C PRO A 2 11.02 3.55 1.59
N LYS A 3 11.06 3.31 2.90
CA LYS A 3 11.89 2.24 3.47
C LYS A 3 11.22 0.88 3.38
N ALA A 4 9.93 0.85 3.63
CA ALA A 4 9.14 -0.37 3.63
C ALA A 4 7.66 -0.05 3.38
N VAL A 5 6.95 -1.05 2.89
CA VAL A 5 5.50 -1.03 2.70
C VAL A 5 4.92 -2.23 3.42
N ILE A 6 4.00 -1.98 4.35
CA ILE A 6 3.33 -3.02 5.12
C ILE A 6 1.91 -3.13 4.58
N VAL A 7 1.53 -4.32 4.13
CA VAL A 7 0.19 -4.60 3.60
C VAL A 7 -0.54 -5.54 4.54
N THR A 8 -1.64 -5.06 5.12
CA THR A 8 -2.43 -5.83 6.11
C THR A 8 -3.85 -6.09 5.61
N PRO A 9 -4.39 -7.31 5.81
CA PRO A 9 -5.77 -7.62 5.46
C PRO A 9 -6.75 -6.81 6.33
N LEU A 10 -7.62 -6.00 5.70
CA LEU A 10 -8.72 -5.34 6.42
C LEU A 10 -10.00 -6.15 6.34
N SER A 11 -10.41 -6.53 5.14
CA SER A 11 -11.65 -7.25 4.88
C SER A 11 -11.47 -8.30 3.79
N THR A 12 -12.58 -8.90 3.35
CA THR A 12 -12.59 -9.78 2.18
C THR A 12 -12.42 -9.03 0.87
N SER A 13 -12.53 -7.70 0.87
CA SER A 13 -12.42 -6.89 -0.35
C SER A 13 -11.54 -5.65 -0.17
N SER A 14 -10.76 -5.61 0.90
CA SER A 14 -9.84 -4.50 1.15
C SER A 14 -8.59 -4.88 1.94
N ILE A 15 -7.52 -4.13 1.66
CA ILE A 15 -6.24 -4.17 2.36
C ILE A 15 -5.89 -2.77 2.85
N LYS A 16 -5.15 -2.68 3.96
CA LYS A 16 -4.52 -1.46 4.41
C LYS A 16 -3.05 -1.46 4.01
N VAL A 17 -2.62 -0.37 3.40
CA VAL A 17 -1.23 -0.11 3.06
C VAL A 17 -0.70 0.92 4.06
N THR A 18 0.36 0.57 4.79
CA THR A 18 1.07 1.46 5.69
C THR A 18 2.48 1.68 5.15
N VAL A 19 2.86 2.94 5.00
CA VAL A 19 4.16 3.34 4.45
C VAL A 19 5.12 3.65 5.59
N VAL A 20 6.31 3.03 5.55
CA VAL A 20 7.42 3.41 6.40
C VAL A 20 8.27 4.44 5.62
N PRO A 21 8.28 5.71 6.05
CA PRO A 21 9.02 6.76 5.34
C PRO A 21 10.54 6.53 5.44
N PRO A 22 11.34 7.12 4.53
CA PRO A 22 12.79 7.21 4.71
C PRO A 22 13.17 8.05 5.94
N ASP A 23 14.42 7.93 6.39
CA ASP A 23 14.93 8.75 7.52
C ASP A 23 14.89 10.24 7.20
N ASN A 24 15.06 10.58 5.93
CA ASN A 24 14.96 11.93 5.41
C ASN A 24 13.77 12.04 4.46
N THR A 25 12.72 12.75 4.89
CA THR A 25 11.52 13.00 4.10
C THR A 25 11.52 14.34 3.37
N THR A 26 12.65 15.08 3.39
CA THR A 26 12.74 16.40 2.76
C THR A 26 12.39 16.31 1.27
N ASN A 27 11.53 17.22 0.82
CA ASN A 27 11.00 17.32 -0.54
C ASN A 27 10.06 16.17 -0.98
N ILE A 28 9.64 15.27 -0.09
CA ILE A 28 8.57 14.31 -0.40
C ILE A 28 7.23 14.99 -0.12
N LEU A 29 6.39 15.14 -1.13
CA LEU A 29 5.03 15.67 -0.97
C LEU A 29 4.11 14.58 -0.43
N ARG A 30 4.13 13.42 -1.08
CA ARG A 30 3.21 12.33 -0.84
C ARG A 30 3.79 11.01 -1.31
N TYR A 31 3.11 9.92 -0.93
CA TYR A 31 3.38 8.58 -1.41
C TYR A 31 2.23 8.12 -2.29
N ASP A 32 2.56 7.72 -3.52
CA ASP A 32 1.58 7.23 -4.48
C ASP A 32 1.61 5.70 -4.46
N VAL A 33 0.43 5.10 -4.27
CA VAL A 33 0.26 3.66 -4.04
C VAL A 33 -0.41 3.02 -5.25
N PHE A 34 0.22 2.00 -5.80
CA PHE A 34 -0.26 1.23 -6.94
C PHE A 34 -0.41 -0.24 -6.56
N VAL A 35 -1.30 -0.94 -7.22
CA VAL A 35 -1.37 -2.41 -7.15
C VAL A 35 -1.03 -2.96 -8.53
N LEU A 36 -0.07 -3.88 -8.55
CA LEU A 36 0.41 -4.50 -9.79
C LEU A 36 -0.76 -5.12 -10.55
N ASP A 37 -0.78 -4.95 -11.88
CA ASP A 37 -1.79 -5.49 -12.80
C ASP A 37 -3.24 -5.01 -12.59
N MET A 38 -3.47 -3.97 -11.76
CA MET A 38 -4.80 -3.42 -11.52
C MET A 38 -5.04 -2.05 -12.16
N SER A 39 -4.07 -1.13 -12.10
CA SER A 39 -4.22 0.22 -12.61
C SER A 39 -2.87 0.85 -12.95
N ASP A 40 -2.88 1.72 -13.95
CA ASP A 40 -1.78 2.63 -14.30
C ASP A 40 -1.80 3.93 -13.47
N ARG A 41 -2.82 4.13 -12.63
CA ARG A 41 -2.97 5.29 -11.75
C ARG A 41 -2.80 4.89 -10.29
N ALA A 42 -2.36 5.86 -9.48
CA ALA A 42 -2.31 5.68 -8.04
C ALA A 42 -3.74 5.40 -7.52
N LEU A 43 -3.91 4.27 -6.84
CA LEU A 43 -5.18 3.90 -6.19
C LEU A 43 -5.37 4.67 -4.88
N CYS A 44 -4.27 5.21 -4.34
CA CYS A 44 -4.24 5.99 -3.13
C CYS A 44 -3.03 6.93 -3.13
N GLU A 45 -3.22 8.13 -2.59
CA GLU A 45 -2.18 9.14 -2.38
C GLU A 45 -2.11 9.45 -0.88
N ILE A 46 -0.93 9.33 -0.27
CA ILE A 46 -0.71 9.55 1.18
C ILE A 46 0.18 10.77 1.36
N GLU A 47 -0.39 11.88 1.84
CA GLU A 47 0.35 13.10 2.15
C GLU A 47 1.47 12.85 3.17
N ALA A 48 2.71 13.15 2.82
CA ALA A 48 3.87 12.82 3.63
C ALA A 48 3.94 13.63 4.94
N ASN A 49 3.22 14.75 5.01
CA ASN A 49 3.14 15.62 6.18
C ASN A 49 1.94 15.32 7.11
N LYS A 50 1.12 14.30 6.81
CA LYS A 50 -0.05 13.93 7.61
C LYS A 50 0.02 12.49 8.07
N ALA A 51 0.12 12.31 9.38
CA ALA A 51 0.00 10.99 10.00
C ALA A 51 -1.49 10.62 10.21
N PRO A 52 -1.84 9.31 10.16
CA PRO A 52 -0.96 8.18 9.84
C PRO A 52 -0.64 8.07 8.34
N LEU A 53 0.56 7.57 8.01
CA LEU A 53 0.99 7.32 6.63
C LEU A 53 0.41 6.02 6.10
N GLU A 54 -0.92 5.96 6.00
CA GLU A 54 -1.64 4.77 5.57
C GLU A 54 -2.88 5.09 4.74
N CYS A 55 -3.32 4.10 3.97
CA CYS A 55 -4.61 4.14 3.29
C CYS A 55 -5.20 2.75 3.06
N GLU A 56 -6.48 2.73 2.72
CA GLU A 56 -7.22 1.51 2.37
C GLU A 56 -7.41 1.41 0.86
N ILE A 57 -7.06 0.24 0.30
CA ILE A 57 -7.40 -0.12 -1.07
C ILE A 57 -8.62 -1.07 -1.01
N LYS A 58 -9.69 -0.71 -1.72
CA LYS A 58 -10.98 -1.40 -1.74
C LYS A 58 -11.21 -2.11 -3.08
N ALA A 59 -12.37 -2.77 -3.20
CA ALA A 59 -12.83 -3.46 -4.40
C ALA A 59 -11.86 -4.56 -4.88
N LEU A 60 -11.26 -5.26 -3.92
CA LEU A 60 -10.39 -6.40 -4.15
C LEU A 60 -11.17 -7.72 -4.07
N ASP A 61 -10.61 -8.76 -4.68
CA ASP A 61 -11.10 -10.14 -4.61
C ASP A 61 -10.73 -10.75 -3.25
N ALA A 62 -11.61 -11.58 -2.71
CA ALA A 62 -11.39 -12.26 -1.44
C ALA A 62 -10.35 -13.38 -1.53
N GLY A 63 -9.53 -13.50 -0.50
CA GLY A 63 -8.52 -14.55 -0.36
C GLY A 63 -7.44 -14.49 -1.44
N ARG A 64 -7.14 -13.28 -1.95
CA ARG A 64 -6.16 -13.06 -3.03
C ARG A 64 -4.95 -12.29 -2.51
N LEU A 65 -3.76 -12.68 -2.99
CA LEU A 65 -2.51 -11.98 -2.72
C LEU A 65 -2.36 -10.82 -3.68
N TYR A 66 -2.05 -9.65 -3.14
CA TYR A 66 -1.76 -8.45 -3.90
C TYR A 66 -0.32 -8.01 -3.66
N THR A 67 0.32 -7.56 -4.74
CA THR A 67 1.61 -6.86 -4.71
C THR A 67 1.33 -5.36 -4.86
N VAL A 68 1.71 -4.60 -3.84
CA VAL A 68 1.55 -3.16 -3.77
C VAL A 68 2.91 -2.51 -4.04
N GLN A 69 2.95 -1.54 -4.94
CA GLN A 69 4.12 -0.71 -5.21
C GLN A 69 3.88 0.70 -4.70
N VAL A 70 4.80 1.24 -3.93
CA VAL A 70 4.71 2.60 -3.40
C VAL A 70 5.91 3.42 -3.83
N PHE A 71 5.63 4.60 -4.37
CA PHE A 71 6.61 5.57 -4.83
C PHE A 71 6.56 6.82 -3.96
N SER A 72 7.69 7.50 -3.77
CA SER A 72 7.71 8.87 -3.23
C SER A 72 7.51 9.87 -4.37
N TRP A 73 6.55 10.78 -4.25
CA TRP A 73 6.35 11.90 -5.16
C TRP A 73 7.10 13.13 -4.66
N MET A 74 8.06 13.62 -5.45
CA MET A 74 8.99 14.67 -5.03
C MET A 74 8.54 16.07 -5.48
N GLU A 75 8.51 17.04 -4.56
CA GLU A 75 8.06 18.42 -4.82
C GLU A 75 8.92 19.15 -5.87
N LYS A 76 10.24 19.04 -5.72
CA LYS A 76 11.20 19.89 -6.43
C LYS A 76 11.38 19.52 -7.91
N TYR A 77 11.01 18.30 -8.28
CA TYR A 77 11.36 17.74 -9.59
C TYR A 77 10.25 16.90 -10.24
N PHE A 78 9.03 16.89 -9.69
CA PHE A 78 7.85 16.18 -10.23
C PHE A 78 8.16 14.79 -10.80
N PHE A 79 8.96 13.99 -10.09
CA PHE A 79 9.26 12.60 -10.46
C PHE A 79 8.95 11.65 -9.30
N TRP A 80 8.68 10.39 -9.65
CA TRP A 80 8.59 9.28 -8.71
C TRP A 80 9.98 8.73 -8.39
N SER A 81 10.29 8.55 -7.11
CA SER A 81 11.47 7.77 -6.72
C SER A 81 11.42 6.34 -7.25
N GLU A 82 12.44 5.53 -7.00
CA GLU A 82 12.27 4.07 -7.06
C GLU A 82 11.10 3.61 -6.16
N SER A 83 10.42 2.53 -6.57
CA SER A 83 9.34 1.93 -5.78
C SER A 83 9.87 0.97 -4.72
N VAL A 84 9.06 0.79 -3.68
CA VAL A 84 9.22 -0.32 -2.75
C VAL A 84 7.96 -1.18 -2.78
N GLU A 85 8.15 -2.49 -2.75
CA GLU A 85 7.05 -3.46 -2.79
C GLU A 85 6.64 -3.91 -1.39
N GLY A 86 5.33 -4.07 -1.21
CA GLY A 86 4.74 -4.79 -0.09
C GLY A 86 3.75 -5.83 -0.62
N LYS A 87 3.63 -6.98 0.04
CA LYS A 87 2.69 -8.04 -0.34
C LYS A 87 1.74 -8.34 0.80
N GLY A 88 0.47 -8.52 0.50
CA GLY A 88 -0.54 -8.85 1.49
C GLY A 88 -1.79 -9.45 0.89
N TRP A 89 -2.47 -10.27 1.69
CA TRP A 89 -3.71 -10.94 1.30
C TRP A 89 -4.92 -10.10 1.70
N THR A 90 -6.01 -10.20 0.95
CA THR A 90 -7.36 -9.97 1.49
C THR A 90 -7.78 -11.17 2.34
N LYS A 91 -8.73 -10.97 3.25
CA LYS A 91 -9.35 -12.09 3.96
C LYS A 91 -10.13 -12.95 2.95
N PRO A 92 -10.19 -14.28 3.09
CA PRO A 92 -11.03 -15.10 2.22
C PRO A 92 -12.48 -15.08 2.65
N ASN A 93 -13.35 -15.54 1.75
CA ASN A 93 -14.75 -15.77 2.05
C ASN A 93 -14.90 -16.95 3.04
N GLY A 94 -15.71 -16.74 4.08
CA GLY A 94 -16.03 -17.77 5.08
C GLY A 94 -15.30 -17.63 6.42
N LYS A 95 -15.75 -18.40 7.42
CA LYS A 95 -15.04 -18.53 8.70
C LYS A 95 -13.95 -19.58 8.51
N PHE A 96 -12.67 -19.19 8.64
CA PHE A 96 -11.63 -20.18 8.88
C PHE A 96 -11.88 -20.84 10.23
N SER A 97 -12.47 -22.03 10.25
CA SER A 97 -12.28 -22.93 11.37
C SER A 97 -10.90 -23.55 11.22
N LEU A 98 -9.95 -23.11 12.03
CA LEU A 98 -8.73 -23.86 12.28
C LEU A 98 -9.15 -25.20 12.91
N SER A 99 -9.34 -26.21 12.07
CA SER A 99 -9.55 -27.57 12.56
C SER A 99 -8.16 -28.11 12.89
N ASN A 100 -7.76 -28.01 14.16
CA ASN A 100 -6.58 -28.68 14.65
C ASN A 100 -6.82 -30.19 14.53
N LYS A 101 -6.10 -30.85 13.62
CA LYS A 101 -5.94 -32.30 13.59
C LYS A 101 -4.64 -32.68 14.30
#